data_AF-A0A9E4ZSS9-F1
#
_entry.id   AF-A0A9E4ZSS9-F1
#
_cell.length_a   1.000
_cell.length_b   1.000
_cell.length_c   1.000
_cell.angle_alpha   90.00
_cell.angle_beta   90.00
_cell.angle_gamma   90.00
#
_symmetry.space_group_name_H-M   'P 1'
#
loop_
_entity.id
_entity.type
_entity.pdbx_description
1 polymer ?
#
loop_
_entity_poly.entity_id
_entity_poly.type
_entity_poly.pdbx_seq_one_letter_code
_entity_poly.pdbx_strand_id
1 'polypeptide(L)'
;MAKFARESSGLVRSLSTLDVFNINFSFMGPAAGILYPLAIAFALQGSNWILAAILGGLMTLPISFMYFYLSKEIPLTGGDYIYISRFLGPRWGFVEAFGNLAFFILGIPILAMFEVTLVIVPVLQIIGYEYNLPYLTSLANSLGTPLNLFALTVVLIIIAVLINLLTVKNMARIINILTFLQLIGTIAIIISLIMVSHAEYLSYLSSIKAVNVTAISGSKIIGLNPLSTLVLTGLIITSVYLYSSASIWVNGEIKKSKNAFIFGILGSFSVAVLFTVLLVSVIVRTIGANVFTYVEINGWNLPFAPSSMLSFAIIPSLKNPFLFFTIIAGALTWDILYLIINVTIPSRVLFAMSFDRAMPTSFSTVRRGVPYIAILTIGALAILFDYLEIVVGLTISEIVDLIIYVVYQYMLTTIAAIRIGKKYGEPELLISSVLSFASLAITVGSIFYYSAVSPAFFSQIYYGSAVVNIGVLISIAVISLVAFELVKHYRLKKEGINITYNYKELPPE
;
A
#
# COMPACT_ATOMS: atom_id res chain seq x y z
N MET A 1 17.73 35.18 2.73
CA MET A 1 17.07 34.73 1.49
C MET A 1 17.17 33.22 1.44
N ALA A 2 16.08 32.52 1.08
CA ALA A 2 16.13 31.07 0.87
C ALA A 2 17.17 30.75 -0.23
N LYS A 3 17.94 29.68 -0.03
CA LYS A 3 18.95 29.21 -0.98
C LYS A 3 18.67 27.74 -1.28
N PHE A 4 17.62 27.49 -2.07
CA PHE A 4 17.33 26.17 -2.59
C PHE A 4 18.53 25.60 -3.36
N ALA A 5 18.57 24.27 -3.51
CA ALA A 5 19.68 23.62 -4.23
C ALA A 5 19.73 24.04 -5.71
N ARG A 6 18.58 24.35 -6.32
CA ARG A 6 18.42 24.71 -7.74
C ARG A 6 17.30 25.76 -7.90
N GLU A 7 17.33 26.48 -9.03
CA GLU A 7 16.34 27.53 -9.36
C GLU A 7 15.03 26.98 -9.94
N SER A 8 15.04 25.76 -10.50
CA SER A 8 13.86 25.05 -11.01
C SER A 8 13.97 23.55 -10.78
N SER A 9 12.83 22.85 -10.65
CA SER A 9 12.84 21.41 -10.34
C SER A 9 13.50 20.58 -11.45
N GLY A 10 13.30 20.98 -12.72
CA GLY A 10 13.70 20.21 -13.89
C GLY A 10 12.80 18.98 -14.17
N LEU A 11 11.69 18.85 -13.45
CA LEU A 11 10.67 17.84 -13.72
C LEU A 11 9.80 18.26 -14.91
N VAL A 12 9.33 17.28 -15.68
CA VAL A 12 8.55 17.53 -16.89
C VAL A 12 7.10 17.15 -16.66
N ARG A 13 6.20 18.14 -16.78
CA ARG A 13 4.75 17.95 -16.75
C ARG A 13 4.28 17.12 -17.93
N SER A 14 4.09 15.82 -17.71
CA SER A 14 3.78 14.85 -18.77
C SER A 14 2.58 13.96 -18.47
N LEU A 15 2.17 13.85 -17.20
CA LEU A 15 1.06 13.00 -16.78
C LEU A 15 -0.30 13.63 -17.12
N SER A 16 -1.16 12.82 -17.72
CA SER A 16 -2.57 13.13 -18.03
C SER A 16 -3.50 12.78 -16.86
N THR A 17 -4.76 13.22 -16.92
CA THR A 17 -5.77 12.85 -15.91
C THR A 17 -5.93 11.33 -15.75
N LEU A 18 -5.85 10.56 -16.84
CA LEU A 18 -5.96 9.10 -16.79
C LEU A 18 -4.75 8.47 -16.08
N ASP A 19 -3.55 9.01 -16.33
CA ASP A 19 -2.33 8.55 -15.64
C ASP A 19 -2.45 8.76 -14.13
N VAL A 20 -2.96 9.92 -13.71
CA VAL A 20 -3.20 10.23 -12.28
C VAL A 20 -4.25 9.29 -11.68
N PHE A 21 -5.36 9.05 -12.38
CA PHE A 21 -6.38 8.10 -11.95
C PHE A 21 -5.79 6.70 -11.75
N ASN A 22 -5.02 6.20 -12.72
CA ASN A 22 -4.47 4.85 -12.67
C ASN A 22 -3.35 4.73 -11.64
N ILE A 23 -2.53 5.75 -11.41
CA ILE A 23 -1.54 5.75 -10.32
C ILE A 23 -2.24 5.55 -8.96
N ASN A 24 -3.30 6.30 -8.68
CA ASN A 24 -4.03 6.15 -7.42
C ASN A 24 -4.82 4.83 -7.36
N PHE A 25 -5.56 4.51 -8.43
CA PHE A 25 -6.38 3.31 -8.48
C PHE A 25 -5.55 2.03 -8.37
N SER A 26 -4.41 1.97 -9.07
CA SER A 26 -3.51 0.84 -8.98
C SER A 26 -2.89 0.70 -7.61
N PHE A 27 -2.58 1.80 -6.92
CA PHE A 27 -2.02 1.74 -5.57
C PHE A 27 -3.03 1.33 -4.49
N MET A 28 -4.31 1.64 -4.69
CA MET A 28 -5.36 1.08 -3.83
C MET A 28 -5.60 -0.40 -4.14
N GLY A 29 -5.59 -0.77 -5.43
CA GLY A 29 -5.67 -2.14 -5.91
C GLY A 29 -6.72 -3.02 -5.21
N PRO A 30 -8.03 -2.88 -5.49
CA PRO A 30 -9.10 -3.51 -4.71
C PRO A 30 -8.98 -5.00 -4.44
N ALA A 31 -8.41 -5.78 -5.38
CA ALA A 31 -8.20 -7.22 -5.20
C ALA A 31 -6.93 -7.55 -4.42
N ALA A 32 -5.85 -6.80 -4.67
CA ALA A 32 -4.56 -6.96 -3.99
C ALA A 32 -4.63 -6.48 -2.53
N GLY A 33 -5.14 -5.27 -2.31
CA GLY A 33 -5.17 -4.64 -0.99
C GLY A 33 -6.08 -5.33 0.02
N ILE A 34 -7.04 -6.17 -0.40
CA ILE A 34 -7.83 -7.00 0.52
C ILE A 34 -7.18 -8.34 0.85
N LEU A 35 -6.12 -8.76 0.16
CA LEU A 35 -5.43 -10.02 0.43
C LEU A 35 -5.03 -10.12 1.90
N TYR A 36 -4.26 -9.13 2.36
CA TYR A 36 -3.73 -9.13 3.72
C TYR A 36 -4.81 -8.99 4.79
N PRO A 37 -5.74 -8.01 4.75
CA PRO A 37 -6.83 -7.90 5.72
C PRO A 37 -7.70 -9.15 5.84
N LEU A 38 -7.96 -9.84 4.72
CA LEU A 38 -8.76 -11.07 4.75
C LEU A 38 -7.96 -12.27 5.26
N ALA A 39 -6.67 -12.36 4.92
CA ALA A 39 -5.78 -13.40 5.44
C ALA A 39 -5.67 -13.35 6.97
N ILE A 40 -5.68 -12.17 7.59
CA ILE A 40 -5.64 -12.04 9.06
C ILE A 40 -7.03 -11.98 9.71
N ALA A 41 -8.12 -12.03 8.93
CA ALA A 41 -9.48 -11.93 9.45
C ALA A 41 -9.86 -13.10 10.37
N PHE A 42 -9.15 -14.23 10.33
CA PHE A 42 -9.34 -15.33 11.29
C PHE A 42 -9.06 -14.90 12.74
N ALA A 43 -8.18 -13.91 12.94
CA ALA A 43 -7.88 -13.33 14.25
C ALA A 43 -8.95 -12.31 14.71
N LEU A 44 -9.91 -11.99 13.83
CA LEU A 44 -11.01 -11.03 14.03
C LEU A 44 -12.36 -11.75 14.01
N GLN A 45 -12.52 -12.72 14.91
CA GLN A 45 -13.70 -13.58 14.96
C GLN A 45 -15.00 -12.76 15.11
N GLY A 46 -16.00 -13.06 14.28
CA GLY A 46 -17.28 -12.34 14.26
C GLY A 46 -17.25 -10.98 13.56
N SER A 47 -16.15 -10.62 12.88
CA SER A 47 -16.11 -9.43 12.03
C SER A 47 -17.07 -9.56 10.84
N ASN A 48 -17.78 -8.48 10.51
CA ASN A 48 -18.58 -8.39 9.30
C ASN A 48 -17.77 -7.73 8.17
N TRP A 49 -17.30 -8.52 7.21
CA TRP A 49 -16.36 -8.07 6.18
C TRP A 49 -16.98 -7.05 5.22
N ILE A 50 -18.26 -7.22 4.86
CA ILE A 50 -18.97 -6.29 3.97
C ILE A 50 -19.13 -4.93 4.67
N LEU A 51 -19.58 -4.95 5.92
CA LEU A 51 -19.72 -3.72 6.71
C LEU A 51 -18.36 -3.05 6.93
N ALA A 52 -17.30 -3.83 7.17
CA ALA A 52 -15.95 -3.30 7.30
C ALA A 52 -15.47 -2.59 6.03
N ALA A 53 -15.70 -3.18 4.85
CA ALA A 53 -15.35 -2.57 3.57
C ALA A 53 -16.12 -1.26 3.31
N ILE A 54 -17.41 -1.21 3.66
CA ILE A 54 -18.25 -0.01 3.50
C ILE A 54 -17.82 1.09 4.48
N LEU A 55 -17.66 0.75 5.76
CA LEU A 55 -17.23 1.70 6.78
C LEU A 55 -15.84 2.25 6.46
N GLY A 56 -14.93 1.43 5.92
CA GLY A 56 -13.60 1.88 5.54
C GLY A 56 -13.65 2.95 4.45
N GLY A 57 -14.52 2.78 3.45
CA GLY A 57 -14.75 3.78 2.42
C GLY A 57 -15.33 5.07 2.98
N LEU A 58 -16.33 4.98 3.87
CA LEU A 58 -16.94 6.16 4.50
C LEU A 58 -15.94 6.92 5.40
N MET A 59 -15.13 6.19 6.17
CA MET A 59 -14.12 6.73 7.06
C MET A 59 -12.92 7.34 6.32
N THR A 60 -12.62 6.86 5.10
CA THR A 60 -11.53 7.39 4.27
C THR A 60 -11.97 8.55 3.38
N LEU A 61 -13.27 8.68 3.10
CA LEU A 61 -13.82 9.77 2.30
C LEU A 61 -13.31 11.18 2.71
N PRO A 62 -13.32 11.60 4.00
CA PRO A 62 -12.78 12.89 4.39
C PRO A 62 -11.27 13.03 4.09
N ILE A 63 -10.51 11.94 4.13
CA ILE A 63 -9.07 11.91 3.84
C ILE A 63 -8.84 12.18 2.35
N SER A 64 -9.60 11.52 1.48
CA SER A 64 -9.56 11.75 0.03
C SER A 64 -9.94 13.19 -0.34
N PHE A 65 -10.94 13.78 0.34
CA PHE A 65 -11.29 15.20 0.15
C PHE A 65 -10.18 16.14 0.63
N MET A 66 -9.59 15.87 1.79
CA MET A 66 -8.46 16.66 2.30
C MET A 66 -7.32 16.70 1.27
N TYR A 67 -6.90 15.55 0.75
CA TYR A 67 -5.84 15.48 -0.27
C TYR A 67 -6.22 16.13 -1.60
N PHE A 68 -7.49 16.07 -1.99
CA PHE A 68 -7.99 16.80 -3.15
C PHE A 68 -7.80 18.32 -2.98
N TYR A 69 -8.23 18.89 -1.85
CA TYR A 69 -8.06 20.31 -1.57
C TYR A 69 -6.59 20.71 -1.43
N LEU A 70 -5.77 19.92 -0.73
CA LEU A 70 -4.32 20.16 -0.62
C LEU A 70 -3.62 20.17 -1.98
N SER A 71 -3.95 19.22 -2.85
CA SER A 71 -3.33 19.12 -4.19
C SER A 71 -3.74 20.27 -5.10
N LYS A 72 -4.95 20.82 -4.90
CA LYS A 72 -5.42 22.01 -5.62
C LYS A 72 -4.68 23.27 -5.17
N GLU A 73 -4.48 23.43 -3.87
CA GLU A 73 -3.82 24.62 -3.30
C GLU A 73 -2.29 24.61 -3.47
N ILE A 74 -1.67 23.44 -3.33
CA ILE A 74 -0.21 23.28 -3.37
C ILE A 74 0.16 22.10 -4.29
N PRO A 75 0.14 22.30 -5.63
CA PRO A 75 0.37 21.26 -6.64
C PRO A 75 1.87 21.00 -6.89
N LEU A 76 2.66 20.82 -5.83
CA LEU A 76 4.12 20.64 -5.91
C LEU A 76 4.52 19.17 -5.69
N THR A 77 5.58 18.73 -6.38
CA THR A 77 6.23 17.43 -6.13
C THR A 77 6.85 17.41 -4.73
N GLY A 78 6.62 16.33 -3.99
CA GLY A 78 7.10 16.18 -2.62
C GLY A 78 5.97 16.06 -1.59
N GLY A 79 4.71 16.13 -2.02
CA GLY A 79 3.55 15.69 -1.26
C GLY A 79 3.53 16.18 0.20
N ASP A 80 3.37 15.22 1.10
CA ASP A 80 3.21 15.43 2.54
C ASP A 80 4.39 16.19 3.17
N TYR A 81 5.62 15.90 2.73
CA TYR A 81 6.81 16.61 3.20
C TYR A 81 6.71 18.13 3.01
N ILE A 82 6.15 18.60 1.88
CA ILE A 82 5.96 20.04 1.65
C ILE A 82 4.88 20.58 2.58
N TYR A 83 3.73 19.91 2.69
CA TYR A 83 2.63 20.36 3.55
C TYR A 83 3.06 20.48 5.01
N ILE A 84 3.80 19.49 5.51
CA ILE A 84 4.21 19.43 6.91
C ILE A 84 5.37 20.37 7.18
N SER A 85 6.43 20.32 6.35
CA SER A 85 7.64 21.09 6.61
C SER A 85 7.41 22.62 6.57
N ARG A 86 6.44 23.08 5.77
CA ARG A 86 6.11 24.50 5.59
C ARG A 86 5.09 25.03 6.59
N PHE A 87 4.20 24.19 7.12
CA PHE A 87 3.12 24.63 8.01
C PHE A 87 3.23 24.13 9.46
N LEU A 88 3.91 23.00 9.68
CA LEU A 88 4.27 22.50 11.02
C LEU A 88 5.70 22.82 11.41
N GLY A 89 6.58 22.98 10.41
CA GLY A 89 7.98 23.35 10.57
C GLY A 89 8.93 22.22 10.19
N PRO A 90 10.24 22.53 10.02
CA PRO A 90 11.20 21.63 9.39
C PRO A 90 11.42 20.32 10.15
N ARG A 91 11.35 20.34 11.49
CA ARG A 91 11.51 19.14 12.33
C ARG A 91 10.43 18.11 12.04
N TRP A 92 9.17 18.54 11.98
CA TRP A 92 8.03 17.66 11.67
C TRP A 92 8.07 17.19 10.22
N GLY A 93 8.54 18.04 9.29
CA GLY A 93 8.80 17.62 7.91
C GLY A 93 9.85 16.51 7.83
N PHE A 94 10.91 16.59 8.63
CA PHE A 94 11.90 15.52 8.71
C PHE A 94 11.34 14.23 9.32
N VAL A 95 10.53 14.34 10.37
CA VAL A 95 9.86 13.18 10.99
C VAL A 95 9.00 12.46 9.97
N GLU A 96 8.17 13.21 9.23
CA GLU A 96 7.35 12.60 8.18
C GLU A 96 8.21 12.02 7.06
N ALA A 97 9.19 12.76 6.53
CA ALA A 97 9.98 12.27 5.40
C ALA A 97 10.78 11.01 5.75
N PHE A 98 11.36 10.92 6.95
CA PHE A 98 12.04 9.70 7.39
C PHE A 98 11.06 8.56 7.68
N GLY A 99 9.86 8.85 8.20
CA GLY A 99 8.81 7.85 8.37
C GLY A 99 8.33 7.30 7.03
N ASN A 100 8.16 8.17 6.04
CA ASN A 100 7.84 7.80 4.66
C ASN A 100 8.97 6.95 4.05
N LEU A 101 10.23 7.40 4.14
CA LEU A 101 11.37 6.64 3.65
C LEU A 101 11.47 5.27 4.32
N ALA A 102 11.27 5.18 5.65
CA ALA A 102 11.27 3.92 6.36
C ALA A 102 10.15 3.00 5.85
N PHE A 103 8.90 3.46 5.85
CA PHE A 103 7.75 2.70 5.37
C PHE A 103 7.97 2.16 3.95
N PHE A 104 8.32 3.03 2.99
CA PHE A 104 8.45 2.58 1.61
C PHE A 104 9.68 1.70 1.37
N ILE A 105 10.82 1.98 2.01
CA ILE A 105 12.04 1.18 1.82
C ILE A 105 11.86 -0.21 2.45
N LEU A 106 11.21 -0.30 3.61
CA LEU A 106 10.92 -1.55 4.31
C LEU A 106 9.77 -2.32 3.65
N GLY A 107 8.77 -1.63 3.11
CA GLY A 107 7.62 -2.24 2.45
C GLY A 107 7.91 -2.77 1.04
N ILE A 108 8.93 -2.28 0.31
CA ILE A 108 9.29 -2.81 -1.02
C ILE A 108 9.58 -4.33 -0.96
N PRO A 109 10.46 -4.83 -0.06
CA PRO A 109 10.65 -6.26 0.16
C PRO A 109 9.36 -7.03 0.44
N ILE A 110 8.54 -6.53 1.38
CA ILE A 110 7.29 -7.19 1.79
C ILE A 110 6.34 -7.36 0.61
N LEU A 111 6.16 -6.32 -0.21
CA LEU A 111 5.33 -6.39 -1.40
C LEU A 111 5.89 -7.36 -2.46
N ALA A 112 7.21 -7.40 -2.64
CA ALA A 112 7.82 -8.37 -3.53
C ALA A 112 7.59 -9.81 -3.01
N MET A 113 7.66 -10.01 -1.69
CA MET A 113 7.34 -11.29 -1.06
C MET A 113 5.87 -11.64 -1.23
N PHE A 114 4.94 -10.68 -1.13
CA PHE A 114 3.51 -10.92 -1.37
C PHE A 114 3.23 -11.31 -2.82
N GLU A 115 3.86 -10.67 -3.80
CA GLU A 115 3.74 -11.09 -5.21
C GLU A 115 4.17 -12.57 -5.35
N VAL A 116 5.28 -12.96 -4.72
CA VAL A 116 5.74 -14.35 -4.81
C VAL A 116 4.82 -15.31 -4.07
N THR A 117 4.52 -15.03 -2.80
CA THR A 117 3.88 -15.98 -1.87
C THR A 117 2.36 -16.01 -1.98
N LEU A 118 1.72 -14.88 -2.32
CA LEU A 118 0.27 -14.74 -2.43
C LEU A 118 -0.23 -14.79 -3.88
N VAL A 119 0.65 -14.62 -4.87
CA VAL A 119 0.27 -14.66 -6.30
C VAL A 119 1.01 -15.75 -7.07
N ILE A 120 2.33 -15.63 -7.27
CA ILE A 120 3.08 -16.52 -8.16
C ILE A 120 3.04 -17.98 -7.69
N VAL A 121 3.32 -18.24 -6.41
CA VAL A 121 3.31 -19.59 -5.84
C VAL A 121 1.92 -20.23 -5.94
N PRO A 122 0.82 -19.58 -5.49
CA PRO A 122 -0.53 -20.10 -5.67
C PRO A 122 -0.89 -20.35 -7.13
N VAL A 123 -0.55 -19.44 -8.05
CA VAL A 123 -0.81 -19.61 -9.49
C VAL A 123 -0.12 -20.87 -10.02
N LEU A 124 1.17 -21.05 -9.72
CA LEU A 124 1.92 -22.24 -10.17
C LEU A 124 1.39 -23.54 -9.53
N GLN A 125 1.01 -23.49 -8.25
CA GLN A 125 0.39 -24.62 -7.56
C GLN A 125 -0.95 -25.01 -8.20
N ILE A 126 -1.80 -24.03 -8.49
CA ILE A 126 -3.14 -24.26 -9.08
C ILE A 126 -3.03 -24.78 -10.51
N ILE A 127 -2.17 -24.18 -11.35
CA ILE A 127 -1.91 -24.69 -12.71
C ILE A 127 -1.32 -26.11 -12.63
N GLY A 128 -0.36 -26.32 -11.73
CA GLY A 128 0.28 -27.62 -11.52
C GLY A 128 -0.72 -28.71 -11.13
N TYR A 129 -1.67 -28.38 -10.24
CA TYR A 129 -2.73 -29.29 -9.83
C TYR A 129 -3.75 -29.54 -10.96
N GLU A 130 -4.29 -28.48 -11.57
CA GLU A 130 -5.36 -28.58 -12.58
C GLU A 130 -4.90 -29.35 -13.83
N TYR A 131 -3.68 -29.10 -14.28
CA TYR A 131 -3.13 -29.73 -15.49
C TYR A 131 -2.28 -30.97 -15.21
N ASN A 132 -2.24 -31.46 -13.96
CA ASN A 132 -1.43 -32.60 -13.53
C ASN A 132 0.07 -32.45 -13.90
N LEU A 133 0.63 -31.27 -13.65
CA LEU A 133 2.02 -30.91 -13.91
C LEU A 133 2.81 -30.84 -12.58
N PRO A 134 3.28 -31.97 -12.03
CA PRO A 134 3.93 -32.01 -10.72
C PRO A 134 5.21 -31.15 -10.63
N TYR A 135 5.88 -30.91 -11.77
CA TYR A 135 7.04 -30.03 -11.83
C TYR A 135 6.68 -28.57 -11.48
N LEU A 136 5.49 -28.08 -11.84
CA LEU A 136 5.05 -26.73 -11.49
C LEU A 136 4.76 -26.61 -10.00
N THR A 137 4.11 -27.61 -9.41
CA THR A 137 3.88 -27.65 -7.95
C THR A 137 5.21 -27.72 -7.19
N SER A 138 6.17 -28.54 -7.66
CA SER A 138 7.52 -28.60 -7.07
C SER A 138 8.27 -27.27 -7.21
N LEU A 139 8.18 -26.62 -8.38
CA LEU A 139 8.78 -25.32 -8.61
C LEU A 139 8.18 -24.28 -7.66
N ALA A 140 6.85 -24.22 -7.56
CA ALA A 140 6.15 -23.31 -6.67
C ALA A 140 6.61 -23.47 -5.22
N ASN A 141 6.66 -24.71 -4.71
CA ASN A 141 7.12 -24.99 -3.36
C ASN A 141 8.59 -24.59 -3.16
N SER A 142 9.44 -24.77 -4.19
CA SER A 142 10.84 -24.35 -4.13
C SER A 142 11.02 -22.84 -4.06
N LEU A 143 10.11 -22.05 -4.64
CA LEU A 143 10.13 -20.58 -4.56
C LEU A 143 9.82 -20.07 -3.15
N GLY A 144 9.16 -20.88 -2.32
CA GLY A 144 8.94 -20.57 -0.90
C GLY A 144 10.19 -20.76 -0.02
N THR A 145 11.29 -21.30 -0.55
CA THR A 145 12.55 -21.42 0.21
C THR A 145 13.26 -20.07 0.30
N PRO A 146 13.93 -19.73 1.42
CA PRO A 146 14.49 -18.37 1.62
C PRO A 146 15.40 -17.89 0.49
N LEU A 147 16.27 -18.75 -0.04
CA LEU A 147 17.20 -18.36 -1.11
C LEU A 147 16.49 -18.10 -2.45
N ASN A 148 15.53 -18.94 -2.82
CA ASN A 148 14.78 -18.75 -4.07
C ASN A 148 13.79 -17.60 -3.97
N LEU A 149 13.18 -17.41 -2.80
CA LEU A 149 12.33 -16.26 -2.50
C LEU A 149 13.13 -14.98 -2.66
N PHE A 150 14.28 -14.86 -1.98
CA PHE A 150 15.18 -13.71 -2.09
C PHE A 150 15.64 -13.46 -3.53
N ALA A 151 16.00 -14.50 -4.27
CA ALA A 151 16.43 -14.33 -5.66
C ALA A 151 15.30 -13.75 -6.53
N LEU A 152 14.06 -14.21 -6.35
CA LEU A 152 12.92 -13.75 -7.13
C LEU A 152 12.45 -12.36 -6.70
N THR A 153 12.43 -12.04 -5.41
CA THR A 153 12.09 -10.71 -4.91
C THR A 153 13.09 -9.66 -5.40
N VAL A 154 14.40 -9.95 -5.40
CA VAL A 154 15.42 -9.08 -6.00
C VAL A 154 15.13 -8.80 -7.47
N VAL A 155 14.72 -9.82 -8.25
CA VAL A 155 14.36 -9.63 -9.66
C VAL A 155 13.16 -8.68 -9.81
N LEU A 156 12.11 -8.85 -8.99
CA LEU A 156 10.93 -7.98 -9.01
C LEU A 156 11.29 -6.53 -8.62
N ILE A 157 12.13 -6.34 -7.60
CA ILE A 157 12.62 -5.02 -7.17
C ILE A 157 13.42 -4.36 -8.30
N ILE A 158 14.32 -5.10 -8.96
CA ILE A 158 15.10 -4.59 -10.10
C ILE A 158 14.16 -4.16 -11.24
N ILE A 159 13.12 -4.94 -11.55
CA ILE A 159 12.12 -4.57 -12.56
C ILE A 159 11.43 -3.25 -12.20
N ALA A 160 10.98 -3.08 -10.95
CA ALA A 160 10.36 -1.85 -10.49
C ALA A 160 11.30 -0.64 -10.57
N VAL A 161 12.58 -0.82 -10.22
CA VAL A 161 13.63 0.21 -10.34
C VAL A 161 13.86 0.58 -11.81
N LEU A 162 13.99 -0.40 -12.70
CA LEU A 162 14.19 -0.16 -14.13
C LEU A 162 13.02 0.60 -14.76
N ILE A 163 11.78 0.28 -14.38
CA ILE A 163 10.58 1.01 -14.82
C ILE A 163 10.62 2.47 -14.34
N ASN A 164 11.03 2.72 -13.10
CA ASN A 164 11.16 4.07 -12.54
C ASN A 164 12.29 4.90 -13.18
N LEU A 165 13.33 4.25 -13.72
CA LEU A 165 14.40 4.93 -14.46
C LEU A 165 13.99 5.37 -15.87
N LEU A 166 12.81 4.94 -16.35
CA LEU A 166 12.22 5.44 -17.59
C LEU A 166 11.74 6.89 -17.42
N THR A 167 11.32 7.51 -18.52
CA THR A 167 10.61 8.80 -18.41
C THR A 167 9.28 8.57 -17.67
N VAL A 168 8.84 9.58 -16.91
CA VAL A 168 7.57 9.57 -16.17
C VAL A 168 6.39 9.16 -17.07
N LYS A 169 6.37 9.63 -18.33
CA LYS A 169 5.36 9.25 -19.32
C LYS A 169 5.36 7.75 -19.65
N ASN A 170 6.53 7.14 -19.80
CA ASN A 170 6.64 5.72 -20.13
C ASN A 170 6.31 4.85 -18.90
N MET A 171 6.74 5.27 -17.72
CA MET A 171 6.34 4.65 -16.46
C MET A 171 4.81 4.65 -16.31
N ALA A 172 4.17 5.80 -16.50
CA ALA A 172 2.70 5.90 -16.44
C ALA A 172 2.00 5.04 -17.50
N ARG A 173 2.54 4.94 -18.72
CA ARG A 173 2.00 4.03 -19.74
C ARG A 173 2.04 2.57 -19.28
N ILE A 174 3.12 2.13 -18.64
CA ILE A 174 3.23 0.77 -18.09
C ILE A 174 2.19 0.58 -16.98
N ILE A 175 2.11 1.52 -16.03
CA ILE A 175 1.10 1.50 -14.95
C ILE A 175 -0.30 1.37 -15.57
N ASN A 176 -0.67 2.19 -16.55
CA ASN A 176 -1.98 2.13 -17.20
C ASN A 176 -2.30 0.74 -17.80
N ILE A 177 -1.33 0.12 -18.47
CA ILE A 177 -1.51 -1.21 -19.09
C ILE A 177 -1.73 -2.26 -17.99
N LEU A 178 -0.86 -2.26 -16.97
CA LEU A 178 -0.96 -3.20 -15.86
C LEU A 178 -2.25 -2.98 -15.05
N THR A 179 -2.65 -1.73 -14.80
CA THR A 179 -3.91 -1.39 -14.14
C THR A 179 -5.13 -1.89 -14.91
N PHE A 180 -5.08 -1.82 -16.24
CA PHE A 180 -6.15 -2.37 -17.08
C PHE A 180 -6.23 -3.89 -16.97
N LEU A 181 -5.09 -4.59 -16.95
CA LEU A 181 -5.04 -6.03 -16.71
C LEU A 181 -5.55 -6.40 -15.31
N GLN A 182 -5.12 -5.68 -14.27
CA GLN A 182 -5.63 -5.83 -12.90
C GLN A 182 -7.14 -5.66 -12.84
N LEU A 183 -7.68 -4.64 -13.50
CA LEU A 183 -9.11 -4.37 -13.53
C LEU A 183 -9.88 -5.51 -14.19
N ILE A 184 -9.41 -5.99 -15.35
CA ILE A 184 -10.02 -7.12 -16.06
C ILE A 184 -9.96 -8.39 -15.20
N GLY A 185 -8.82 -8.69 -14.57
CA GLY A 185 -8.70 -9.85 -13.68
C GLY A 185 -9.63 -9.76 -12.47
N THR A 186 -9.76 -8.57 -11.87
CA THR A 186 -10.70 -8.32 -10.76
C THR A 186 -12.15 -8.54 -11.19
N ILE A 187 -12.54 -8.03 -12.37
CA ILE A 187 -13.86 -8.27 -12.95
C ILE A 187 -14.08 -9.77 -13.20
N ALA A 188 -13.08 -10.48 -13.72
CA ALA A 188 -13.16 -11.91 -13.96
C ALA A 188 -13.33 -12.72 -12.65
N ILE A 189 -12.66 -12.32 -11.55
CA ILE A 189 -12.88 -12.90 -10.22
C ILE A 189 -14.34 -12.70 -9.79
N ILE A 190 -14.86 -11.48 -9.90
CA ILE A 190 -16.22 -11.14 -9.50
C ILE A 190 -17.23 -11.97 -10.31
N ILE A 191 -17.07 -12.05 -11.64
CA ILE A 191 -17.95 -12.84 -12.52
C ILE A 191 -17.89 -14.32 -12.13
N SER A 192 -16.69 -14.88 -12.00
CA SER A 192 -16.43 -16.28 -11.63
C SER A 192 -17.18 -16.66 -10.36
N LEU A 193 -17.09 -15.82 -9.32
CA LEU A 193 -17.75 -16.08 -8.05
C LEU A 193 -19.27 -15.81 -8.07
N ILE A 194 -19.76 -14.84 -8.85
CA ILE A 194 -21.21 -14.56 -8.94
C ILE A 194 -21.97 -15.72 -9.59
N MET A 195 -21.35 -16.39 -10.55
CA MET A 195 -21.92 -17.50 -11.32
C MET A 195 -22.15 -18.78 -10.50
N VAL A 196 -21.63 -18.85 -9.28
CA VAL A 196 -21.72 -20.04 -8.43
C VAL A 196 -22.36 -19.66 -7.09
N SER A 197 -23.33 -20.45 -6.64
CA SER A 197 -23.92 -20.31 -5.31
C SER A 197 -23.03 -20.89 -4.21
N HIS A 198 -23.23 -20.46 -2.97
CA HIS A 198 -22.48 -21.01 -1.83
C HIS A 198 -22.61 -22.54 -1.71
N ALA A 199 -23.81 -23.08 -1.95
CA ALA A 199 -24.06 -24.52 -1.90
C ALA A 199 -23.31 -25.28 -3.00
N GLU A 200 -23.28 -24.75 -4.22
CA GLU A 200 -22.50 -25.32 -5.32
C GLU A 200 -21.00 -25.26 -5.05
N TYR A 201 -20.52 -24.15 -4.48
CA TYR A 201 -19.12 -24.01 -4.07
C TYR A 201 -18.72 -25.07 -3.03
N LEU A 202 -19.50 -25.23 -1.95
CA LEU A 202 -19.26 -26.27 -0.94
C LEU A 202 -19.36 -27.70 -1.49
N SER A 203 -20.31 -27.93 -2.40
CA SER A 203 -20.46 -29.21 -3.10
C SER A 203 -19.21 -29.51 -3.93
N TYR A 204 -18.70 -28.51 -4.66
CA TYR A 204 -17.47 -28.64 -5.42
C TYR A 204 -16.27 -28.94 -4.52
N LEU A 205 -16.05 -28.17 -3.45
CA LEU A 205 -14.98 -28.42 -2.48
C LEU A 205 -15.05 -29.85 -1.89
N SER A 206 -16.25 -30.34 -1.59
CA SER A 206 -16.46 -31.71 -1.11
C SER A 206 -16.10 -32.75 -2.17
N SER A 207 -16.47 -32.51 -3.43
CA SER A 207 -16.21 -33.43 -4.55
C SER A 207 -14.71 -33.63 -4.83
N ILE A 208 -13.92 -32.57 -4.66
CA ILE A 208 -12.45 -32.59 -4.82
C ILE A 208 -11.72 -32.84 -3.49
N LYS A 209 -12.45 -33.10 -2.40
CA LYS A 209 -11.93 -33.31 -1.04
C LYS A 209 -11.00 -32.20 -0.54
N ALA A 210 -11.21 -30.96 -1.00
CA ALA A 210 -10.34 -29.82 -0.72
C ALA A 210 -10.29 -29.44 0.76
N VAL A 211 -11.39 -29.65 1.48
CA VAL A 211 -11.55 -29.31 2.90
C VAL A 211 -12.62 -30.20 3.55
N ASN A 212 -12.56 -30.38 4.86
CA ASN A 212 -13.62 -31.06 5.60
C ASN A 212 -14.81 -30.12 5.85
N VAL A 213 -15.74 -30.06 4.89
CA VAL A 213 -16.93 -29.17 4.93
C VAL A 213 -17.85 -29.45 6.14
N THR A 214 -17.86 -30.67 6.67
CA THR A 214 -18.66 -31.00 7.87
C THR A 214 -18.13 -30.31 9.13
N ALA A 215 -16.82 -30.10 9.24
CA ALA A 215 -16.20 -29.37 10.34
C ALA A 215 -16.53 -27.86 10.31
N ILE A 216 -16.63 -27.28 9.10
CA ILE A 216 -16.99 -25.86 8.88
C ILE A 216 -18.42 -25.57 9.35
N SER A 217 -19.33 -26.52 9.11
CA SER A 217 -20.74 -26.39 9.50
C SER A 217 -20.95 -26.38 11.02
N GLY A 218 -20.01 -26.94 11.79
CA GLY A 218 -19.99 -26.91 13.25
C GLY A 218 -19.39 -25.63 13.85
N SER A 219 -18.57 -24.90 13.10
CA SER A 219 -18.00 -23.62 13.51
C SER A 219 -18.98 -22.48 13.28
N LYS A 220 -19.87 -22.22 14.25
CA LYS A 220 -20.68 -20.99 14.24
C LYS A 220 -19.80 -19.79 14.63
N ILE A 221 -19.16 -19.16 13.64
CA ILE A 221 -18.81 -17.75 13.75
C ILE A 221 -20.07 -16.96 13.35
N ILE A 222 -21.11 -17.02 14.19
CA ILE A 222 -22.37 -16.29 13.96
C ILE A 222 -22.50 -15.24 15.05
N GLY A 223 -22.16 -14.01 14.69
CA GLY A 223 -22.40 -12.83 15.50
C GLY A 223 -21.71 -11.64 14.87
N LEU A 224 -22.42 -10.52 14.74
CA LEU A 224 -21.80 -9.24 14.41
C LEU A 224 -21.04 -8.78 15.66
N ASN A 225 -19.72 -8.92 15.68
CA ASN A 225 -18.87 -8.32 16.68
C ASN A 225 -18.47 -6.91 16.19
N PRO A 226 -19.01 -5.82 16.77
CA PRO A 226 -18.76 -4.47 16.27
C PRO A 226 -17.30 -4.07 16.36
N LEU A 227 -16.61 -4.51 17.42
CA LEU A 227 -15.21 -4.17 17.64
C LEU A 227 -14.29 -4.87 16.63
N SER A 228 -14.48 -6.18 16.40
CA SER A 228 -13.70 -6.94 15.41
C SER A 228 -14.00 -6.43 14.00
N THR A 229 -15.24 -6.02 13.73
CA THR A 229 -15.62 -5.34 12.48
C THR A 229 -14.90 -4.01 12.32
N LEU A 230 -14.83 -3.19 13.37
CA LEU A 230 -14.13 -1.90 13.37
C LEU A 230 -12.61 -2.06 13.15
N VAL A 231 -12.00 -3.10 13.72
CA VAL A 231 -10.58 -3.39 13.52
C VAL A 231 -10.33 -3.83 12.07
N LEU A 232 -11.19 -4.69 11.51
CA LEU A 232 -11.12 -5.05 10.09
C LEU A 232 -11.34 -3.82 9.19
N THR A 233 -12.26 -2.91 9.56
CA THR A 233 -12.42 -1.61 8.89
C THR A 233 -11.09 -0.87 8.87
N GLY A 234 -10.41 -0.78 10.02
CA GLY A 234 -9.11 -0.13 10.14
C GLY A 234 -8.05 -0.74 9.23
N LEU A 235 -7.98 -2.07 9.17
CA LEU A 235 -7.05 -2.79 8.29
C LEU A 235 -7.36 -2.57 6.80
N ILE A 236 -8.62 -2.51 6.41
CA ILE A 236 -9.01 -2.18 5.02
C ILE A 236 -8.69 -0.72 4.70
N ILE A 237 -8.88 0.22 5.64
CA ILE A 237 -8.46 1.61 5.47
C ILE A 237 -6.97 1.66 5.17
N THR A 238 -6.13 1.03 6.01
CA THR A 238 -4.69 1.10 5.89
C THR A 238 -4.13 0.31 4.70
N SER A 239 -4.75 -0.81 4.34
CA SER A 239 -4.24 -1.70 3.27
C SER A 239 -4.81 -1.40 1.88
N VAL A 240 -5.93 -0.65 1.79
CA VAL A 240 -6.59 -0.35 0.51
C VAL A 240 -6.77 1.15 0.33
N TYR A 241 -7.50 1.81 1.23
CA TYR A 241 -8.14 3.08 0.91
C TYR A 241 -7.27 4.32 1.09
N LEU A 242 -6.28 4.30 2.00
CA LEU A 242 -5.38 5.46 2.21
C LEU A 242 -4.56 5.81 0.96
N TYR A 243 -4.35 4.84 0.09
CA TYR A 243 -3.54 4.96 -1.12
C TYR A 243 -4.17 5.79 -2.25
N SER A 244 -5.34 6.39 -2.02
CA SER A 244 -5.97 7.35 -2.94
C SER A 244 -5.15 8.63 -3.17
N SER A 245 -4.12 8.87 -2.35
CA SER A 245 -3.23 10.03 -2.40
C SER A 245 -1.89 9.77 -3.11
N ALA A 246 -1.66 8.62 -3.75
CA ALA A 246 -0.37 8.28 -4.38
C ALA A 246 0.15 9.38 -5.36
N SER A 247 -0.75 10.03 -6.07
CA SER A 247 -0.45 11.03 -7.09
C SER A 247 0.15 12.31 -6.54
N ILE A 248 0.00 12.60 -5.24
CA ILE A 248 0.53 13.84 -4.64
C ILE A 248 2.05 13.93 -4.79
N TRP A 249 2.72 12.79 -4.80
CA TRP A 249 4.16 12.68 -4.92
C TRP A 249 4.66 13.07 -6.31
N VAL A 250 3.79 12.97 -7.33
CA VAL A 250 4.08 13.35 -8.72
C VAL A 250 3.35 14.63 -9.14
N ASN A 251 2.82 15.42 -8.21
CA ASN A 251 2.02 16.61 -8.53
C ASN A 251 2.72 17.60 -9.50
N GLY A 252 4.02 17.83 -9.34
CA GLY A 252 4.80 18.67 -10.26
C GLY A 252 5.00 18.07 -11.67
N GLU A 253 4.75 16.77 -11.85
CA GLU A 253 4.81 16.04 -13.12
C GLU A 253 3.43 15.95 -13.82
N ILE A 254 2.36 16.41 -13.17
CA ILE A 254 0.98 16.43 -13.70
C ILE A 254 0.76 17.64 -14.61
N LYS A 255 0.18 17.41 -15.78
CA LYS A 255 -0.25 18.48 -16.68
C LYS A 255 -1.31 19.33 -15.99
N LYS A 256 -1.20 20.66 -16.12
CA LYS A 256 -2.20 21.61 -15.61
C LYS A 256 -3.59 21.26 -16.18
N SER A 257 -4.44 20.71 -15.33
CA SER A 257 -5.79 20.27 -15.66
C SER A 257 -6.66 20.44 -14.43
N LYS A 258 -7.78 21.17 -14.57
CA LYS A 258 -8.76 21.35 -13.47
C LYS A 258 -9.32 20.02 -12.98
N ASN A 259 -9.34 19.02 -13.85
CA ASN A 259 -9.98 17.74 -13.63
C ASN A 259 -9.01 16.67 -13.11
N ALA A 260 -7.69 16.89 -13.19
CA ALA A 260 -6.70 15.88 -12.83
C ALA A 260 -6.84 15.41 -11.37
N PHE A 261 -7.04 16.34 -10.42
CA PHE A 261 -7.16 15.98 -9.00
C PHE A 261 -8.53 15.42 -8.62
N ILE A 262 -9.62 15.93 -9.22
CA ILE A 262 -10.98 15.42 -8.96
C ILE A 262 -11.08 13.96 -9.41
N PHE A 263 -10.80 13.68 -10.68
CA PHE A 263 -10.88 12.31 -11.19
C PHE A 263 -9.74 11.46 -10.63
N GLY A 264 -8.54 12.04 -10.51
CA GLY A 264 -7.37 11.36 -10.00
C GLY A 264 -7.54 10.83 -8.59
N ILE A 265 -7.99 11.66 -7.64
CA ILE A 265 -8.09 11.28 -6.22
C ILE A 265 -9.51 10.79 -5.91
N LEU A 266 -10.54 11.61 -6.10
CA LEU A 266 -11.92 11.25 -5.71
C LEU A 266 -12.52 10.21 -6.66
N GLY A 267 -12.25 10.32 -7.96
CA GLY A 267 -12.74 9.37 -8.97
C GLY A 267 -12.15 7.98 -8.76
N SER A 268 -10.82 7.87 -8.66
CA SER A 268 -10.16 6.59 -8.39
C SER A 268 -10.61 5.98 -7.07
N PHE A 269 -10.73 6.81 -6.01
CA PHE A 269 -11.18 6.37 -4.70
C PHE A 269 -12.60 5.77 -4.74
N SER A 270 -13.53 6.46 -5.39
CA SER A 270 -14.92 6.01 -5.50
C SER A 270 -15.02 4.67 -6.25
N VAL A 271 -14.24 4.52 -7.33
CA VAL A 271 -14.17 3.26 -8.09
C VAL A 271 -13.53 2.15 -7.24
N ALA A 272 -12.45 2.44 -6.52
CA ALA A 272 -11.79 1.46 -5.65
C ALA A 272 -12.71 0.98 -4.52
N VAL A 273 -13.44 1.88 -3.86
CA VAL A 273 -14.45 1.52 -2.84
C VAL A 273 -15.54 0.64 -3.44
N LEU A 274 -16.08 1.00 -4.62
CA LEU A 274 -17.10 0.20 -5.30
C LEU A 274 -16.60 -1.23 -5.57
N PHE A 275 -15.41 -1.37 -6.17
CA PHE A 275 -14.84 -2.67 -6.50
C PHE A 275 -14.49 -3.48 -5.24
N THR A 276 -13.97 -2.84 -4.20
CA THR A 276 -13.64 -3.49 -2.92
C THR A 276 -14.91 -4.04 -2.25
N VAL A 277 -15.96 -3.23 -2.13
CA VAL A 277 -17.23 -3.65 -1.54
C VAL A 277 -17.87 -4.77 -2.37
N LEU A 278 -17.88 -4.65 -3.69
CA LEU A 278 -18.42 -5.66 -4.59
C LEU A 278 -17.66 -6.99 -4.45
N LEU A 279 -16.32 -6.94 -4.49
CA LEU A 279 -15.47 -8.12 -4.37
C LEU A 279 -15.64 -8.81 -3.02
N VAL A 280 -15.56 -8.06 -1.91
CA VAL A 280 -15.78 -8.61 -0.56
C VAL A 280 -17.19 -9.19 -0.41
N SER A 281 -18.22 -8.53 -0.95
CA SER A 281 -19.59 -9.02 -0.90
C SER A 281 -19.75 -10.35 -1.63
N VAL A 282 -19.12 -10.49 -2.80
CA VAL A 282 -19.17 -11.71 -3.60
C VAL A 282 -18.35 -12.84 -2.95
N ILE A 283 -17.20 -12.53 -2.35
CA ILE A 283 -16.42 -13.49 -1.53
C ILE A 283 -17.27 -14.01 -0.37
N VAL A 284 -17.89 -13.11 0.40
CA VAL A 284 -18.74 -13.50 1.54
C VAL A 284 -19.98 -14.29 1.08
N ARG A 285 -20.58 -13.92 -0.06
CA ARG A 285 -21.74 -14.62 -0.62
C ARG A 285 -21.40 -16.03 -1.10
N THR A 286 -20.30 -16.21 -1.82
CA THR A 286 -20.00 -17.47 -2.52
C THR A 286 -19.08 -18.37 -1.71
N ILE A 287 -17.94 -17.84 -1.22
CA ILE A 287 -16.97 -18.60 -0.43
C ILE A 287 -17.45 -18.72 1.01
N GLY A 288 -17.87 -17.59 1.60
CA GLY A 288 -18.27 -17.50 3.01
C GLY A 288 -17.08 -17.28 3.94
N ALA A 289 -17.21 -16.29 4.84
CA ALA A 289 -16.15 -15.92 5.79
C ALA A 289 -15.70 -17.11 6.66
N ASN A 290 -16.62 -18.01 7.03
CA ASN A 290 -16.31 -19.18 7.85
C ASN A 290 -15.45 -20.20 7.09
N VAL A 291 -15.72 -20.41 5.80
CA VAL A 291 -14.89 -21.30 4.96
C VAL A 291 -13.50 -20.71 4.81
N PHE A 292 -13.42 -19.42 4.49
CA PHE A 292 -12.15 -18.72 4.32
C PHE A 292 -11.30 -18.79 5.59
N THR A 293 -11.86 -18.37 6.73
CA THR A 293 -11.15 -18.39 8.03
C THR A 293 -10.81 -19.80 8.51
N TYR A 294 -11.67 -20.80 8.24
CA TYR A 294 -11.35 -22.19 8.57
C TYR A 294 -10.13 -22.69 7.80
N VAL A 295 -10.06 -22.42 6.50
CA VAL A 295 -8.95 -22.84 5.64
C VAL A 295 -7.66 -22.08 5.97
N GLU A 296 -7.75 -20.79 6.29
CA GLU A 296 -6.59 -20.02 6.79
C GLU A 296 -5.95 -20.68 8.03
N ILE A 297 -6.78 -21.15 8.96
CA ILE A 297 -6.31 -21.78 10.21
C ILE A 297 -5.82 -23.22 9.97
N ASN A 298 -6.56 -24.02 9.20
CA ASN A 298 -6.35 -25.47 9.12
C ASN A 298 -5.60 -25.93 7.86
N GLY A 299 -5.42 -25.03 6.89
CA GLY A 299 -4.86 -25.37 5.59
C GLY A 299 -5.85 -26.01 4.63
N TRP A 300 -5.43 -26.13 3.37
CA TRP A 300 -6.10 -26.93 2.35
C TRP A 300 -5.64 -28.40 2.43
N ASN A 301 -6.50 -29.33 2.02
CA ASN A 301 -6.09 -30.69 1.63
C ASN A 301 -5.52 -30.75 0.20
N LEU A 302 -5.44 -29.59 -0.47
CA LEU A 302 -4.85 -29.38 -1.79
C LEU A 302 -3.47 -28.76 -1.63
N PRO A 303 -2.59 -28.88 -2.63
CA PRO A 303 -1.28 -28.23 -2.61
C PRO A 303 -1.38 -26.72 -2.88
N PHE A 304 -2.38 -26.04 -2.33
CA PHE A 304 -2.65 -24.61 -2.49
C PHE A 304 -2.21 -23.86 -1.24
N ALA A 305 -1.68 -22.64 -1.42
CA ALA A 305 -1.40 -21.77 -0.29
C ALA A 305 -2.71 -21.34 0.40
N PRO A 306 -2.87 -21.55 1.72
CA PRO A 306 -4.09 -21.20 2.43
C PRO A 306 -4.28 -19.68 2.60
N SER A 307 -3.19 -18.92 2.60
CA SER A 307 -3.17 -17.48 2.86
C SER A 307 -3.47 -16.59 1.65
N SER A 308 -3.70 -17.18 0.47
CA SER A 308 -3.95 -16.43 -0.75
C SER A 308 -5.43 -16.45 -1.10
N MET A 309 -6.03 -15.27 -1.28
CA MET A 309 -7.40 -15.15 -1.82
C MET A 309 -7.55 -15.85 -3.17
N LEU A 310 -6.50 -15.90 -4.00
CA LEU A 310 -6.55 -16.57 -5.32
C LEU A 310 -6.85 -18.06 -5.19
N SER A 311 -6.30 -18.71 -4.15
CA SER A 311 -6.56 -20.13 -3.85
C SER A 311 -8.04 -20.43 -3.63
N PHE A 312 -8.83 -19.42 -3.22
CA PHE A 312 -10.28 -19.54 -3.07
C PHE A 312 -11.04 -19.07 -4.33
N ALA A 313 -10.65 -17.90 -4.85
CA ALA A 313 -11.38 -17.16 -5.86
C ALA A 313 -11.33 -17.79 -7.26
N ILE A 314 -10.31 -18.59 -7.54
CA ILE A 314 -10.11 -19.23 -8.84
C ILE A 314 -10.83 -20.57 -8.98
N ILE A 315 -11.25 -21.18 -7.86
CA ILE A 315 -11.90 -22.50 -7.84
C ILE A 315 -13.12 -22.58 -8.78
N PRO A 316 -14.03 -21.59 -8.83
CA PRO A 316 -15.17 -21.64 -9.75
C PRO A 316 -14.79 -21.57 -11.24
N SER A 317 -13.60 -21.03 -11.57
CA SER A 317 -13.16 -20.87 -12.96
C SER A 317 -12.29 -22.00 -13.48
N LEU A 318 -11.96 -23.02 -12.68
CA LEU A 318 -11.09 -24.14 -13.10
C LEU A 318 -11.55 -24.82 -14.40
N LYS A 319 -12.87 -24.99 -14.57
CA LYS A 319 -13.46 -25.58 -15.79
C LYS A 319 -13.64 -24.60 -16.95
N ASN A 320 -13.35 -23.32 -16.77
CA ASN A 320 -13.46 -22.27 -17.78
C ASN A 320 -12.07 -21.63 -18.03
N PRO A 321 -11.30 -22.14 -19.01
CA PRO A 321 -9.94 -21.68 -19.27
C PRO A 321 -9.85 -20.18 -19.53
N PHE A 322 -10.85 -19.58 -20.19
CA PHE A 322 -10.84 -18.15 -20.48
C PHE A 322 -10.91 -17.32 -19.19
N LEU A 323 -11.85 -17.62 -18.28
CA LEU A 323 -11.93 -16.94 -16.99
C LEU A 323 -10.69 -17.24 -16.13
N PHE A 324 -10.24 -18.49 -16.12
CA PHE A 324 -9.08 -18.94 -15.36
C PHE A 324 -7.81 -18.13 -15.70
N PHE A 325 -7.41 -18.10 -16.98
CA PHE A 325 -6.21 -17.38 -17.40
C PHE A 325 -6.37 -15.85 -17.31
N THR A 326 -7.58 -15.33 -17.44
CA THR A 326 -7.85 -13.90 -17.26
C THR A 326 -7.63 -13.46 -15.81
N ILE A 327 -8.08 -14.27 -14.85
CA ILE A 327 -7.84 -14.02 -13.41
C ILE A 327 -6.34 -14.03 -13.14
N ILE A 328 -5.61 -15.05 -13.62
CA ILE A 328 -4.17 -15.17 -13.43
C ILE A 328 -3.41 -13.98 -14.03
N ALA A 329 -3.73 -13.60 -15.27
CA ALA A 329 -3.07 -12.49 -15.95
C ALA A 329 -3.25 -11.16 -15.21
N GLY A 330 -4.42 -10.91 -14.61
CA GLY A 330 -4.61 -9.73 -13.77
C GLY A 330 -3.95 -9.85 -12.41
N ALA A 331 -3.95 -11.04 -11.81
CA ALA A 331 -3.34 -11.28 -10.50
C ALA A 331 -1.83 -11.02 -10.50
N LEU A 332 -1.12 -11.45 -11.54
CA LEU A 332 0.32 -11.23 -11.73
C LEU A 332 0.74 -9.75 -11.87
N THR A 333 -0.22 -8.82 -11.85
CA THR A 333 0.07 -7.37 -11.92
C THR A 333 -0.09 -6.66 -10.58
N TRP A 334 -0.66 -7.33 -9.58
CA TRP A 334 -1.12 -6.73 -8.33
C TRP A 334 -0.02 -6.05 -7.54
N ASP A 335 0.90 -6.81 -6.95
CA ASP A 335 1.94 -6.24 -6.09
C ASP A 335 3.08 -5.66 -6.95
N ILE A 336 3.22 -6.06 -8.22
CA ILE A 336 4.10 -5.38 -9.21
C ILE A 336 3.72 -3.90 -9.35
N LEU A 337 2.43 -3.57 -9.43
CA LEU A 337 1.98 -2.18 -9.47
C LEU A 337 2.35 -1.42 -8.19
N TYR A 338 2.18 -2.06 -7.03
CA TYR A 338 2.59 -1.48 -5.76
C TYR A 338 4.11 -1.25 -5.70
N LEU A 339 4.94 -2.19 -6.16
CA LEU A 339 6.39 -2.05 -6.22
C LEU A 339 6.84 -0.84 -7.06
N ILE A 340 6.22 -0.62 -8.22
CA ILE A 340 6.55 0.53 -9.07
C ILE A 340 6.29 1.84 -8.31
N ILE A 341 5.16 1.93 -7.59
CA ILE A 341 4.77 3.12 -6.83
C ILE A 341 5.62 3.29 -5.57
N ASN A 342 5.96 2.21 -4.89
CA ASN A 342 6.81 2.22 -3.70
C ASN A 342 8.26 2.61 -3.99
N VAL A 343 8.73 2.52 -5.24
CA VAL A 343 9.99 3.15 -5.67
C VAL A 343 9.78 4.62 -6.08
N THR A 344 8.61 4.93 -6.65
CA THR A 344 8.24 6.27 -7.15
C THR A 344 8.21 7.30 -6.00
N ILE A 345 7.55 6.96 -4.90
CA ILE A 345 7.27 7.88 -3.78
C ILE A 345 8.55 8.29 -3.02
N PRO A 346 9.31 7.36 -2.40
CA PRO A 346 10.47 7.72 -1.60
C PRO A 346 11.60 8.37 -2.41
N SER A 347 11.72 8.07 -3.70
CA SER A 347 12.68 8.75 -4.57
C SER A 347 12.34 10.24 -4.75
N ARG A 348 11.05 10.60 -4.74
CA ARG A 348 10.56 11.98 -4.81
C ARG A 348 10.60 12.70 -3.47
N VAL A 349 10.52 11.96 -2.36
CA VAL A 349 10.79 12.47 -1.02
C VAL A 349 12.26 12.86 -0.89
N LEU A 350 13.19 11.97 -1.26
CA LEU A 350 14.64 12.28 -1.29
C LEU A 350 14.95 13.48 -2.20
N PHE A 351 14.29 13.53 -3.37
CA PHE A 351 14.39 14.69 -4.27
C PHE A 351 13.97 15.99 -3.57
N ALA A 352 12.78 16.03 -2.95
CA ALA A 352 12.27 17.21 -2.26
C ALA A 352 13.16 17.64 -1.08
N MET A 353 13.61 16.69 -0.25
CA MET A 353 14.54 16.97 0.84
C MET A 353 15.88 17.52 0.33
N SER A 354 16.43 16.94 -0.74
CA SER A 354 17.69 17.43 -1.31
C SER A 354 17.58 18.84 -1.88
N PHE A 355 16.39 19.22 -2.36
CA PHE A 355 16.09 20.58 -2.80
C PHE A 355 16.18 21.60 -1.66
N ASP A 356 15.73 21.21 -0.47
CA ASP A 356 15.87 22.00 0.77
C ASP A 356 17.28 21.95 1.37
N ARG A 357 18.21 21.21 0.75
CA ARG A 357 19.56 20.87 1.25
C ARG A 357 19.58 20.04 2.53
N ALA A 358 18.44 19.42 2.85
CA ALA A 358 18.26 18.48 3.95
C ALA A 358 18.94 17.13 3.71
N MET A 359 19.09 16.75 2.44
CA MET A 359 19.84 15.59 1.99
C MET A 359 20.96 16.02 1.02
N PRO A 360 21.91 15.14 0.66
CA PRO A 360 22.88 15.39 -0.39
C PRO A 360 22.22 15.92 -1.67
N THR A 361 22.76 17.01 -2.23
CA THR A 361 22.19 17.67 -3.41
C THR A 361 22.21 16.78 -4.66
N SER A 362 23.02 15.72 -4.68
CA SER A 362 23.04 14.70 -5.72
C SER A 362 21.67 14.06 -5.95
N PHE A 363 20.84 13.88 -4.91
CA PHE A 363 19.49 13.32 -5.05
C PHE A 363 18.53 14.23 -5.84
N SER A 364 18.85 15.53 -5.98
CA SER A 364 18.10 16.46 -6.82
C SER A 364 18.51 16.42 -8.30
N THR A 365 19.48 15.56 -8.65
CA THR A 365 19.99 15.44 -10.02
C THR A 365 18.99 14.68 -10.89
N VAL A 366 18.54 15.33 -11.95
CA VAL A 366 17.51 14.80 -12.85
C VAL A 366 18.15 14.32 -14.15
N ARG A 367 17.78 13.12 -14.60
CA ARG A 367 18.09 12.60 -15.94
C ARG A 367 16.78 12.18 -16.59
N ARG A 368 16.49 12.66 -17.80
CA ARG A 368 15.22 12.38 -18.52
C ARG A 368 13.96 12.75 -17.73
N GLY A 369 14.04 13.75 -16.84
CA GLY A 369 12.92 14.19 -16.01
C GLY A 369 12.66 13.33 -14.76
N VAL A 370 13.55 12.38 -14.41
CA VAL A 370 13.45 11.59 -13.16
C VAL A 370 14.71 11.71 -12.27
N PRO A 371 14.57 11.65 -10.93
CA PRO A 371 15.69 11.72 -9.98
C PRO A 371 16.44 10.39 -9.87
N TYR A 372 17.22 10.04 -10.89
CA TYR A 372 17.81 8.70 -11.03
C TYR A 372 18.73 8.27 -9.87
N ILE A 373 19.47 9.20 -9.24
CA ILE A 373 20.32 8.87 -8.09
C ILE A 373 19.47 8.45 -6.89
N ALA A 374 18.36 9.15 -6.65
CA ALA A 374 17.41 8.78 -5.61
C ALA A 374 16.79 7.41 -5.88
N ILE A 375 16.33 7.16 -7.12
CA ILE A 375 15.76 5.88 -7.53
C ILE A 375 16.75 4.72 -7.30
N LEU A 376 18.00 4.85 -7.76
CA LEU A 376 19.03 3.82 -7.57
C LEU A 376 19.35 3.57 -6.10
N THR A 377 19.33 4.63 -5.28
CA THR A 377 19.59 4.52 -3.84
C THR A 377 18.45 3.80 -3.12
N ILE A 378 17.20 4.12 -3.45
CA ILE A 378 16.03 3.40 -2.93
C ILE A 378 16.08 1.94 -3.34
N GLY A 379 16.39 1.63 -4.61
CA GLY A 379 16.53 0.25 -5.07
C GLY A 379 17.63 -0.53 -4.33
N ALA A 380 18.79 0.09 -4.11
CA ALA A 380 19.89 -0.54 -3.38
C ALA A 380 19.54 -0.78 -1.90
N LEU A 381 18.87 0.17 -1.25
CA LEU A 381 18.40 0.01 0.12
C LEU A 381 17.30 -1.06 0.21
N ALA A 382 16.36 -1.10 -0.74
CA ALA A 382 15.34 -2.12 -0.80
C ALA A 382 15.94 -3.53 -0.93
N ILE A 383 16.93 -3.73 -1.80
CA ILE A 383 17.64 -5.03 -1.92
C ILE A 383 18.39 -5.39 -0.62
N LEU A 384 18.98 -4.41 0.06
CA LEU A 384 19.61 -4.64 1.36
C LEU A 384 18.57 -5.10 2.39
N PHE A 385 17.43 -4.43 2.48
CA PHE A 385 16.37 -4.81 3.43
C PHE A 385 15.71 -6.13 3.06
N ASP A 386 15.58 -6.44 1.77
CA ASP A 386 15.12 -7.75 1.27
C ASP A 386 16.03 -8.88 1.77
N TYR A 387 17.35 -8.68 1.73
CA TYR A 387 18.32 -9.61 2.31
C TYR A 387 18.17 -9.72 3.83
N LEU A 388 18.04 -8.58 4.53
CA LEU A 388 17.88 -8.56 5.98
C LEU A 388 16.59 -9.27 6.43
N GLU A 389 15.50 -9.11 5.69
CA GLU A 389 14.22 -9.71 6.01
C GLU A 389 14.20 -11.21 5.70
N ILE A 390 14.54 -11.60 4.47
CA ILE A 390 14.38 -12.99 4.01
C ILE A 390 15.52 -13.89 4.49
N VAL A 391 16.77 -13.41 4.44
CA VAL A 391 17.96 -14.24 4.70
C VAL A 391 18.43 -14.13 6.15
N VAL A 392 18.41 -12.92 6.72
CA VAL A 392 18.83 -12.69 8.12
C VAL A 392 17.69 -12.90 9.12
N GLY A 393 16.43 -12.76 8.69
CA GLY A 393 15.25 -12.93 9.54
C GLY A 393 14.86 -11.69 10.35
N LEU A 394 15.23 -10.50 9.88
CA LEU A 394 14.77 -9.23 10.45
C LEU A 394 13.36 -8.92 9.94
N THR A 395 12.37 -9.60 10.48
CA THR A 395 10.96 -9.42 10.08
C THR A 395 10.34 -8.23 10.78
N ILE A 396 9.69 -7.36 10.02
CA ILE A 396 8.84 -6.27 10.51
C ILE A 396 7.39 -6.67 10.25
N SER A 397 6.53 -6.45 11.23
CA SER A 397 5.11 -6.74 11.05
C SER A 397 4.48 -5.72 10.11
N GLU A 398 3.78 -6.21 9.09
CA GLU A 398 3.00 -5.38 8.16
C GLU A 398 2.06 -4.41 8.89
N ILE A 399 1.35 -4.84 9.94
CA ILE A 399 0.47 -3.93 10.70
C ILE A 399 1.26 -2.79 11.34
N VAL A 400 2.50 -3.04 11.80
CA VAL A 400 3.33 -2.01 12.41
C VAL A 400 3.82 -1.03 11.35
N ASP A 401 4.18 -1.52 10.16
CA ASP A 401 4.54 -0.69 9.02
C ASP A 401 3.35 0.21 8.59
N LEU A 402 2.14 -0.36 8.50
CA LEU A 402 0.92 0.40 8.24
C LEU A 402 0.61 1.44 9.33
N ILE A 403 0.90 1.15 10.61
CA ILE A 403 0.77 2.13 11.70
C ILE A 403 1.80 3.25 11.54
N ILE A 404 3.04 2.95 11.17
CA ILE A 404 4.09 3.95 10.88
C ILE A 404 3.59 4.90 9.78
N TYR A 405 3.02 4.36 8.71
CA TYR A 405 2.45 5.13 7.61
C TYR A 405 1.33 6.06 8.10
N VAL A 406 0.37 5.56 8.87
CA VAL A 406 -0.74 6.37 9.39
C VAL A 406 -0.23 7.48 10.31
N VAL A 407 0.63 7.14 11.28
CA VAL A 407 1.06 8.07 12.33
C VAL A 407 1.99 9.14 11.78
N TYR A 408 2.99 8.75 11.00
CA TYR A 408 4.01 9.69 10.54
C TYR A 408 3.62 10.45 9.28
N GLN A 409 2.76 9.89 8.43
CA GLN A 409 2.34 10.57 7.20
C GLN A 409 0.95 11.20 7.36
N TYR A 410 -0.11 10.40 7.47
CA TYR A 410 -1.48 10.93 7.39
C TYR A 410 -1.87 11.76 8.61
N MET A 411 -1.51 11.34 9.83
CA MET A 411 -1.83 12.12 11.03
C MET A 411 -1.06 13.44 11.07
N LEU A 412 0.21 13.48 10.64
CA LEU A 412 0.94 14.75 10.54
C LEU A 412 0.39 15.65 9.42
N THR A 413 0.04 15.08 8.26
CA THR A 413 -0.58 15.84 7.17
C THR A 413 -1.93 16.41 7.56
N THR A 414 -2.79 15.66 8.25
CA THR A 414 -4.09 16.19 8.71
C THR A 414 -3.92 17.38 9.66
N ILE A 415 -2.93 17.35 10.56
CA ILE A 415 -2.61 18.50 11.42
C ILE A 415 -2.10 19.70 10.59
N ALA A 416 -1.25 19.45 9.59
CA ALA A 416 -0.79 20.49 8.66
C ALA A 416 -1.96 21.10 7.88
N ALA A 417 -2.85 20.26 7.36
CA ALA A 417 -4.03 20.63 6.59
C ALA A 417 -5.03 21.46 7.40
N ILE A 418 -5.23 21.15 8.69
CA ILE A 418 -5.99 22.00 9.62
C ILE A 418 -5.39 23.42 9.70
N ARG A 419 -4.05 23.54 9.78
CA ARG A 419 -3.39 24.85 9.82
C ARG A 419 -3.50 25.58 8.48
N ILE A 420 -3.37 24.87 7.37
CA ILE A 420 -3.53 25.42 6.02
C ILE A 420 -4.96 25.96 5.86
N GLY A 421 -5.97 25.15 6.16
CA GLY A 421 -7.38 25.56 6.09
C GLY A 421 -7.70 26.79 6.94
N LYS A 422 -7.17 26.86 8.17
CA LYS A 422 -7.31 28.05 9.03
C LYS A 422 -6.60 29.29 8.48
N LYS A 423 -5.39 29.11 7.93
CA LYS A 423 -4.57 30.23 7.43
C LYS A 423 -5.14 30.85 6.16
N TYR A 424 -5.66 30.02 5.25
CA TYR A 424 -6.21 30.48 3.98
C TYR A 424 -7.73 30.71 4.01
N GLY A 425 -8.41 30.32 5.09
CA GLY A 425 -9.86 30.51 5.22
C GLY A 425 -10.68 29.54 4.37
N GLU A 426 -10.18 28.31 4.17
CA GLU A 426 -10.80 27.26 3.34
C GLU A 426 -11.59 26.28 4.25
N PRO A 427 -12.92 26.46 4.42
CA PRO A 427 -13.70 25.68 5.38
C PRO A 427 -13.81 24.21 4.99
N GLU A 428 -13.87 23.89 3.70
CA GLU A 428 -13.96 22.51 3.22
C GLU A 428 -12.69 21.71 3.53
N LEU A 429 -11.51 22.34 3.37
CA LEU A 429 -10.24 21.75 3.78
C LEU A 429 -10.21 21.55 5.30
N LEU A 430 -10.67 22.54 6.08
CA LEU A 430 -10.69 22.42 7.54
C LEU A 430 -11.58 21.27 8.02
N ILE A 431 -12.82 21.19 7.53
CA ILE A 431 -13.79 20.16 7.91
C ILE A 431 -13.27 18.77 7.54
N SER A 432 -12.83 18.60 6.28
CA SER A 432 -12.27 17.34 5.81
C SER A 432 -11.05 16.91 6.62
N SER A 433 -10.17 17.85 7.01
CA SER A 433 -8.97 17.54 7.82
C SER A 433 -9.32 17.11 9.25
N VAL A 434 -10.30 17.75 9.90
CA VAL A 434 -10.73 17.36 11.26
C VAL A 434 -11.38 15.99 11.27
N LEU A 435 -12.27 15.72 10.31
CA LEU A 435 -12.91 14.41 10.15
C LEU A 435 -11.87 13.32 9.82
N SER A 436 -10.87 13.65 9.00
CA SER A 436 -9.75 12.76 8.69
C SER A 436 -8.97 12.38 9.94
N PHE A 437 -8.59 13.36 10.78
CA PHE A 437 -7.87 13.09 12.02
C PHE A 437 -8.69 12.18 12.96
N ALA A 438 -9.99 12.44 13.11
CA ALA A 438 -10.86 11.59 13.92
C ALA A 438 -10.93 10.15 13.40
N SER A 439 -11.10 9.99 12.08
CA SER A 439 -11.13 8.68 11.41
C SER A 439 -9.84 7.88 11.61
N LEU A 440 -8.67 8.50 11.43
CA LEU A 440 -7.36 7.88 11.64
C LEU A 440 -7.12 7.54 13.11
N ALA A 441 -7.51 8.43 14.03
CA ALA A 441 -7.39 8.18 15.46
C ALA A 441 -8.25 7.00 15.92
N ILE A 442 -9.48 6.88 15.41
CA ILE A 442 -10.35 5.71 15.64
C ILE A 442 -9.71 4.44 15.06
N THR A 443 -9.17 4.53 13.84
CA THR A 443 -8.49 3.41 13.17
C THR A 443 -7.34 2.87 14.01
N VAL A 444 -6.35 3.71 14.33
CA VAL A 444 -5.17 3.35 15.13
C VAL A 444 -5.57 2.91 16.55
N GLY A 445 -6.47 3.65 17.19
CA GLY A 445 -6.96 3.34 18.53
C GLY A 445 -7.66 1.98 18.61
N SER A 446 -8.47 1.63 17.61
CA SER A 446 -9.15 0.33 17.56
C SER A 446 -8.18 -0.84 17.39
N ILE A 447 -7.15 -0.68 16.55
CA ILE A 447 -6.12 -1.70 16.30
C ILE A 447 -5.33 -1.98 17.59
N PHE A 448 -4.84 -0.93 18.27
CA PHE A 448 -4.11 -1.10 19.54
C PHE A 448 -5.00 -1.61 20.68
N TYR A 449 -6.24 -1.13 20.77
CA TYR A 449 -7.15 -1.62 21.79
C TYR A 449 -7.45 -3.11 21.59
N TYR A 450 -7.72 -3.54 20.35
CA TYR A 450 -8.00 -4.94 20.06
C TYR A 450 -6.78 -5.85 20.27
N SER A 451 -5.58 -5.36 19.98
CA SER A 451 -4.33 -6.08 20.25
C SER A 451 -4.13 -6.36 21.74
N ALA A 452 -4.54 -5.43 22.61
CA ALA A 452 -4.45 -5.62 24.06
C ALA A 452 -5.44 -6.67 24.60
N VAL A 453 -6.58 -6.89 23.93
CA VAL A 453 -7.66 -7.78 24.42
C VAL A 453 -7.75 -9.12 23.69
N SER A 454 -7.11 -9.27 22.51
CA SER A 454 -7.11 -10.49 21.71
C SER A 454 -5.68 -11.03 21.54
N PRO A 455 -5.29 -12.10 22.27
CA PRO A 455 -3.97 -12.71 22.11
C PRO A 455 -3.70 -13.20 20.69
N ALA A 456 -4.74 -13.68 19.99
CA ALA A 456 -4.63 -14.09 18.59
C ALA A 456 -4.22 -12.91 17.70
N PHE A 457 -4.85 -11.75 17.86
CA PHE A 457 -4.51 -10.55 17.08
C PHE A 457 -3.20 -9.89 17.53
N PHE A 458 -2.89 -9.94 18.84
CA PHE A 458 -1.60 -9.49 19.37
C PHE A 458 -0.43 -10.16 18.64
N SER A 459 -0.51 -11.47 18.42
CA SER A 459 0.52 -12.23 17.70
C SER A 459 0.72 -11.79 16.24
N GLN A 460 -0.32 -11.21 15.62
CA GLN A 460 -0.26 -10.72 14.24
C GLN A 460 0.40 -9.33 14.19
N ILE A 461 0.10 -8.44 15.15
CA ILE A 461 0.72 -7.09 15.21
C ILE A 461 2.21 -7.15 15.55
N TYR A 462 2.60 -8.09 16.40
CA TYR A 462 3.99 -8.21 16.85
C TYR A 462 4.68 -9.43 16.25
N TYR A 463 4.27 -9.81 15.03
CA TYR A 463 4.86 -10.93 14.32
C TYR A 463 6.38 -10.77 14.20
N GLY A 464 7.10 -11.88 14.36
CA GLY A 464 8.55 -11.87 14.53
C GLY A 464 8.95 -11.42 15.94
N SER A 465 9.37 -10.16 16.09
CA SER A 465 9.87 -9.62 17.36
C SER A 465 9.12 -8.36 17.79
N ALA A 466 8.43 -8.43 18.93
CA ALA A 466 7.77 -7.27 19.53
C ALA A 466 8.75 -6.12 19.81
N VAL A 467 9.98 -6.43 20.25
CA VAL A 467 11.02 -5.45 20.54
C VAL A 467 11.48 -4.72 19.28
N VAL A 468 11.67 -5.44 18.18
CA VAL A 468 12.06 -4.85 16.88
C VAL A 468 10.94 -3.95 16.39
N ASN A 469 9.70 -4.44 16.37
CA ASN A 469 8.54 -3.70 15.90
C ASN A 469 8.31 -2.38 16.67
N ILE A 470 8.32 -2.45 18.01
CA ILE A 470 8.19 -1.24 18.86
C ILE A 470 9.40 -0.32 18.68
N GLY A 471 10.60 -0.91 18.58
CA GLY A 471 11.85 -0.20 18.38
C GLY A 471 11.85 0.61 17.08
N VAL A 472 11.41 0.04 15.96
CA VAL A 472 11.29 0.72 14.66
C VAL A 472 10.32 1.89 14.77
N LEU A 473 9.12 1.67 15.34
CA LEU A 473 8.11 2.72 15.50
C LEU A 473 8.66 3.95 16.23
N ILE A 474 9.38 3.77 17.35
CA ILE A 474 9.90 4.88 18.16
C ILE A 474 11.18 5.47 17.55
N SER A 475 12.07 4.63 17.03
CA SER A 475 13.37 5.06 16.53
C SER A 475 13.26 5.98 15.32
N ILE A 476 12.26 5.83 14.45
CA ILE A 476 12.02 6.73 13.31
C ILE A 476 11.91 8.19 13.78
N ALA A 477 11.08 8.48 14.78
CA ALA A 477 10.92 9.84 15.31
C ALA A 477 12.21 10.39 15.94
N VAL A 478 12.93 9.55 16.70
CA VAL A 478 14.17 9.97 17.36
C VAL A 478 15.28 10.22 16.36
N ILE A 479 15.50 9.27 15.43
CA ILE A 479 16.54 9.34 14.40
C ILE A 479 16.29 10.53 13.48
N SER A 480 15.05 10.78 13.07
CA SER A 480 14.71 11.90 12.19
C SER A 480 14.97 13.27 12.84
N LEU A 481 14.60 13.45 14.11
CA LEU A 481 14.88 14.68 14.86
C LEU A 481 16.38 14.92 15.07
N VAL A 482 17.12 13.86 15.42
CA VAL A 482 18.58 13.92 15.57
C VAL A 482 19.24 14.23 14.22
N ALA A 483 18.84 13.54 13.15
CA ALA A 483 19.35 13.75 11.80
C ALA A 483 19.13 15.20 11.33
N PHE A 484 17.95 15.78 11.60
CA PHE A 484 17.69 17.17 11.26
C PHE A 484 18.65 18.15 11.94
N GLU A 485 18.85 18.02 13.26
CA GLU A 485 19.74 18.94 13.99
C GLU A 485 21.21 18.75 13.58
N LEU A 486 21.62 17.51 13.28
CA LEU A 486 22.95 17.22 12.75
C LEU A 486 23.17 17.86 11.38
N VAL A 487 22.23 17.69 10.44
CA VAL A 487 22.32 18.30 9.10
C VAL A 487 22.33 19.81 9.20
N LYS A 488 21.43 20.39 10.00
CA LYS A 488 21.38 21.84 10.23
C LYS A 488 22.69 22.37 10.79
N HIS A 489 23.27 21.69 11.79
CA HIS A 489 24.54 22.08 12.38
C HIS A 489 25.68 21.98 11.36
N TYR A 490 25.75 20.88 10.61
CA TYR A 490 26.75 20.66 9.59
C TYR A 490 26.71 21.75 8.50
N ARG A 491 25.53 22.01 7.91
CA ARG A 491 25.36 23.02 6.85
C ARG A 491 25.68 24.44 7.35
N LEU A 492 25.29 24.76 8.58
CA LEU A 492 25.59 26.06 9.17
C LEU A 492 27.10 26.24 9.40
N LYS A 493 27.78 25.22 9.95
CA LYS A 493 29.21 25.30 10.29
C LYS A 493 30.14 25.18 9.09
N LYS A 494 29.82 24.32 8.13
CA LYS A 494 30.69 24.03 6.97
C LYS A 494 30.42 24.91 5.76
N GLU A 495 29.15 25.28 5.54
CA GLU A 495 28.74 26.00 4.33
C GLU A 495 28.21 27.41 4.63
N GLY A 496 28.03 27.77 5.90
CA GLY A 496 27.42 29.05 6.29
C GLY A 496 25.94 29.15 5.92
N ILE A 497 25.28 28.02 5.64
CA ILE A 497 23.89 27.98 5.16
C ILE A 497 22.97 27.59 6.32
N ASN A 498 22.09 28.51 6.72
CA ASN A 498 20.99 28.16 7.62
C ASN A 498 19.80 27.62 6.82
N ILE A 499 19.67 26.28 6.79
CA ILE A 499 18.62 25.59 6.04
C ILE A 499 17.20 25.94 6.50
N THR A 500 16.99 26.43 7.73
CA THR A 500 15.64 26.77 8.24
C THR A 500 14.95 27.86 7.44
N TYR A 501 15.69 28.69 6.71
CA TYR A 501 15.10 29.71 5.85
C TYR A 501 14.40 29.11 4.62
N ASN A 502 14.87 27.96 4.11
CA ASN A 502 14.28 27.28 2.95
C ASN A 502 12.84 26.79 3.25
N TYR A 503 12.54 26.54 4.52
CA TYR A 503 11.24 26.05 4.99
C TYR A 503 10.18 27.15 5.18
N LYS A 504 10.53 28.42 4.97
CA LYS A 504 9.57 29.53 5.06
C LYS A 504 8.85 29.82 3.74
N GLU A 505 9.36 29.29 2.64
CA GLU A 505 8.88 29.53 1.28
C GLU A 505 8.61 28.19 0.59
N LEU A 506 7.66 28.18 -0.35
CA LEU A 506 7.45 26.99 -1.18
C LEU A 506 8.64 26.82 -2.15
N PRO A 507 9.08 25.58 -2.43
CA PRO A 507 10.14 25.34 -3.40
C PRO A 507 9.70 25.77 -4.81
N PRO A 508 10.65 26.17 -5.67
CA PRO A 508 10.35 26.57 -7.04
C PRO A 508 9.91 25.38 -7.89
N GLU A 509 9.06 25.66 -8.89
CA GLU A 509 8.63 24.67 -9.90
C GLU A 509 9.72 24.33 -10.92
#